data_AF-A0A837HNG6-F1
#
_entry.id   AF-A0A837HNG6-F1
#
_cell.length_a   1.000
_cell.length_b   1.000
_cell.length_c   1.000
_cell.angle_alpha   90.00
_cell.angle_beta   90.00
_cell.angle_gamma   90.00
#
_symmetry.space_group_name_H-M   'P 1'
#
loop_
_entity.id
_entity.type
_entity.pdbx_description
1 polymer ?
#
loop_
_entity_poly.entity_id
_entity_poly.type
_entity_poly.pdbx_seq_one_letter_code
_entity_poly.pdbx_strand_id
1 'polypeptide(L)'
;MFNFLRKRSGGKNEIKQIQFTSNKSGFLSPLFFFLTLCFTGLGMAALNRELGNIIPERSILFFISILGIAIAYAHNTSFILGVSLITIIFWWGFQSIAWLNIFTLVNQNGPYRTDYITPSAIICGYGFLAVLFWLLGLLHQYTNSFKKFSTLYTFFGYMGILGFTTFFTSKAGLNFIEDMTSGLPFTKSWQLALMIYMLFISNLLLILYLYLKKGIDKLTLIFTLIPYTLFSILILLPEQTLFLKVSYSNVNLNSAGVFWAVLFNIIVILLLAYSFFVNRSKEGFILKNLGYIFLFTFSFIKFINAPLSNGFTAGTSLIAVLTFLILTISLIYYFDNKLQTQKWQALLTFAGFLPATLFSFFISSEQGLRSFSRKQVVLNYELFNLILLCLFIILLVFILYIYLKDKLTDLLPLLLYLCFLVFLLLSPQGGLFLNRSGSLNPTGILWAIVFNIIAFIFPILTILWGFRYKATVYINIGTILIFLLIFIKYFDWFFTFMDKGIFFIIAGILLFILGAVLEKSRRKFISDISAT
;
A
#
# COMPACT_ATOMS: atom_id res chain seq x y z
N MET A 1 -26.71 -36.45 50.85
CA MET A 1 -27.18 -35.09 50.46
C MET A 1 -26.26 -34.03 51.07
N PHE A 2 -24.96 -34.20 50.86
CA PHE A 2 -23.83 -33.34 51.26
C PHE A 2 -22.68 -33.80 50.34
N ASN A 3 -21.85 -32.88 49.83
CA ASN A 3 -20.70 -33.07 48.90
C ASN A 3 -20.89 -32.68 47.43
N PHE A 4 -21.39 -31.49 47.12
CA PHE A 4 -21.20 -30.92 45.77
C PHE A 4 -20.83 -29.43 45.70
N LEU A 5 -20.18 -28.88 46.73
CA LEU A 5 -19.75 -27.48 46.76
C LEU A 5 -18.31 -27.28 47.25
N ARG A 6 -17.34 -27.98 46.68
CA ARG A 6 -15.92 -27.63 46.92
C ARG A 6 -14.97 -28.04 45.79
N LYS A 7 -15.04 -27.36 44.63
CA LYS A 7 -13.93 -27.33 43.66
C LYS A 7 -14.02 -26.15 42.66
N ARG A 8 -14.09 -24.92 43.16
CA ARG A 8 -13.85 -23.70 42.37
C ARG A 8 -13.13 -22.64 43.21
N SER A 9 -11.89 -22.91 43.58
CA SER A 9 -10.96 -21.87 44.04
C SER A 9 -9.54 -22.36 43.80
N GLY A 10 -8.79 -21.69 42.94
CA GLY A 10 -7.37 -22.01 42.70
C GLY A 10 -6.98 -22.19 41.24
N GLY A 11 -7.88 -21.93 40.28
CA GLY A 11 -7.45 -21.62 38.93
C GLY A 11 -6.79 -20.26 38.97
N LYS A 12 -5.47 -20.21 39.17
CA LYS A 12 -4.65 -19.08 38.74
C LYS A 12 -5.10 -18.83 37.30
N ASN A 13 -5.94 -17.81 37.12
CA ASN A 13 -6.02 -17.07 35.89
C ASN A 13 -4.63 -16.46 35.75
N GLU A 14 -3.66 -17.28 35.35
CA GLU A 14 -2.69 -16.87 34.36
C GLU A 14 -3.57 -16.37 33.23
N ILE A 15 -3.87 -15.07 33.33
CA ILE A 15 -4.05 -14.22 32.18
C ILE A 15 -2.83 -14.59 31.37
N LYS A 16 -3.00 -15.57 30.46
CA LYS A 16 -2.21 -15.75 29.27
C LYS A 16 -2.41 -14.40 28.58
N GLN A 17 -1.70 -13.39 29.08
CA GLN A 17 -1.45 -12.15 28.40
C GLN A 17 -0.92 -12.66 27.10
N ILE A 18 -1.80 -12.60 26.12
CA ILE A 18 -1.55 -13.05 24.77
C ILE A 18 -0.30 -12.27 24.39
N GLN A 19 0.87 -12.92 24.52
CA GLN A 19 2.20 -12.39 24.26
C GLN A 19 2.36 -12.25 22.74
N PHE A 20 1.41 -11.57 22.10
CA PHE A 20 1.44 -11.25 20.67
C PHE A 20 2.56 -10.25 20.35
N THR A 21 3.32 -9.82 21.35
CA THR A 21 4.45 -8.90 21.22
C THR A 21 5.78 -9.47 21.69
N SER A 22 5.87 -10.73 22.17
CA SER A 22 7.15 -11.34 22.55
C SER A 22 7.91 -11.98 21.38
N ASN A 23 7.44 -11.83 20.14
CA ASN A 23 8.32 -12.03 18.99
C ASN A 23 9.42 -10.96 19.07
N LYS A 24 10.53 -11.32 19.70
CA LYS A 24 11.76 -10.54 19.91
C LYS A 24 12.33 -9.93 18.62
N SER A 25 11.83 -10.30 17.44
CA SER A 25 12.12 -9.63 16.19
C SER A 25 11.31 -8.34 16.07
N GLY A 26 11.87 -7.24 16.59
CA GLY A 26 11.32 -5.90 16.34
C GLY A 26 11.21 -5.60 14.84
N PHE A 27 10.34 -4.65 14.50
CA PHE A 27 10.08 -4.17 13.12
C PHE A 27 11.34 -3.81 12.32
N LEU A 28 12.44 -3.50 13.01
CA LEU A 28 13.70 -3.08 12.41
C LEU A 28 14.36 -4.16 11.54
N SER A 29 14.33 -5.43 11.96
CA SER A 29 14.94 -6.53 11.18
C SER A 29 14.28 -6.74 9.80
N PRO A 30 12.93 -6.85 9.68
CA PRO A 30 12.25 -6.86 8.38
C PRO A 30 12.63 -5.70 7.46
N LEU A 31 12.84 -4.52 8.04
CA LEU A 31 13.15 -3.29 7.32
C LEU A 31 14.60 -3.26 6.82
N PHE A 32 15.56 -3.86 7.53
CA PHE A 32 16.91 -4.06 6.99
C PHE A 32 16.97 -5.04 5.83
N PHE A 33 16.27 -6.16 5.94
CA PHE A 33 16.21 -7.11 4.83
C PHE A 33 15.52 -6.50 3.61
N PHE A 34 14.49 -5.68 3.80
CA PHE A 34 13.88 -4.91 2.71
C PHE A 34 14.89 -3.98 2.03
N LEU A 35 15.69 -3.22 2.80
CA LEU A 35 16.74 -2.40 2.18
C LEU A 35 17.78 -3.23 1.45
N THR A 36 18.17 -4.36 2.03
CA THR A 36 19.13 -5.26 1.41
C THR A 36 18.61 -5.69 0.04
N LEU A 37 17.33 -6.04 -0.07
CA LEU A 37 16.67 -6.35 -1.34
C LEU A 37 16.65 -5.15 -2.29
N CYS A 38 16.29 -3.95 -1.81
CA CYS A 38 16.30 -2.74 -2.62
C CYS A 38 17.69 -2.44 -3.18
N PHE A 39 18.73 -2.45 -2.34
CA PHE A 39 20.10 -2.18 -2.78
C PHE A 39 20.66 -3.26 -3.68
N THR A 40 20.30 -4.52 -3.43
CA THR A 40 20.66 -5.61 -4.35
C THR A 40 20.04 -5.38 -5.72
N GLY A 41 18.75 -5.02 -5.78
CA GLY A 41 18.05 -4.73 -7.04
C GLY A 41 18.61 -3.52 -7.78
N LEU A 42 18.86 -2.42 -7.07
CA LEU A 42 19.46 -1.22 -7.64
C LEU A 42 20.90 -1.46 -8.10
N GLY A 43 21.70 -2.17 -7.30
CA GLY A 43 23.06 -2.54 -7.66
C GLY A 43 23.12 -3.43 -8.90
N MET A 44 22.22 -4.43 -9.00
CA MET A 44 22.09 -5.25 -10.20
C MET A 44 21.66 -4.43 -11.42
N ALA A 45 20.72 -3.48 -11.26
CA ALA A 45 20.28 -2.61 -12.35
C ALA A 45 21.39 -1.66 -12.83
N ALA A 46 22.15 -1.05 -11.90
CA ALA A 46 23.29 -0.20 -12.23
C ALA A 46 24.41 -0.99 -12.93
N LEU A 47 24.80 -2.14 -12.36
CA LEU A 47 25.78 -3.04 -12.97
C LEU A 47 25.35 -3.46 -14.38
N ASN A 48 24.08 -3.79 -14.55
CA ASN A 48 23.55 -4.17 -15.85
C ASN A 48 23.67 -3.03 -16.88
N ARG A 49 23.46 -1.78 -16.49
CA ARG A 49 23.67 -0.61 -17.36
C ARG A 49 25.13 -0.43 -17.74
N GLU A 50 26.04 -0.55 -16.78
CA GLU A 50 27.49 -0.48 -17.02
C GLU A 50 27.98 -1.59 -17.97
N LEU A 51 27.37 -2.77 -17.89
CA LEU A 51 27.67 -3.90 -18.77
C LEU A 51 26.99 -3.82 -20.16
N GLY A 52 26.28 -2.71 -20.47
CA GLY A 52 25.61 -2.55 -21.76
C GLY A 52 24.22 -3.20 -21.85
N ASN A 53 23.51 -3.32 -20.73
CA ASN A 53 22.14 -3.85 -20.63
C ASN A 53 21.98 -5.31 -21.12
N ILE A 54 22.93 -6.18 -20.77
CA ILE A 54 22.94 -7.61 -21.16
C ILE A 54 21.67 -8.33 -20.67
N ILE A 55 21.23 -8.01 -19.45
CA ILE A 55 20.07 -8.62 -18.81
C ILE A 55 18.87 -7.65 -18.94
N PRO A 56 17.68 -8.11 -19.35
CA PRO A 56 16.50 -7.26 -19.31
C PRO A 56 16.19 -6.77 -17.89
N GLU A 57 15.92 -5.47 -17.70
CA GLU A 57 15.61 -4.89 -16.37
C GLU A 57 14.46 -5.62 -15.65
N ARG A 58 13.48 -6.10 -16.42
CA ARG A 58 12.38 -6.95 -15.92
C ARG A 58 12.85 -8.28 -15.31
N SER A 59 13.91 -8.90 -15.82
CA SER A 59 14.47 -10.13 -15.23
C SER A 59 15.11 -9.87 -13.88
N ILE A 60 15.74 -8.70 -13.70
CA ILE A 60 16.28 -8.25 -12.40
C ILE A 60 15.12 -8.07 -11.41
N LEU A 61 14.04 -7.41 -11.82
CA LEU A 61 12.85 -7.23 -11.00
C LEU A 61 12.25 -8.56 -10.52
N PHE A 62 12.15 -9.54 -11.43
CA PHE A 62 11.69 -10.89 -11.10
C PHE A 62 12.61 -11.58 -10.09
N PHE A 63 13.92 -11.55 -10.33
CA PHE A 63 14.90 -12.16 -9.44
C PHE A 63 14.82 -11.60 -8.01
N ILE A 64 14.76 -10.27 -7.88
CA ILE A 64 14.63 -9.60 -6.58
C ILE A 64 13.32 -9.97 -5.89
N SER A 65 12.24 -10.13 -6.65
CA SER A 65 10.95 -10.55 -6.09
C SER A 65 10.98 -11.98 -5.54
N ILE A 66 11.62 -12.92 -6.26
CA ILE A 66 11.81 -14.30 -5.78
C ILE A 66 12.72 -14.33 -4.55
N LEU A 67 13.85 -13.62 -4.61
CA LEU A 67 14.78 -13.51 -3.49
C LEU A 67 14.07 -12.95 -2.25
N GLY A 68 13.22 -11.94 -2.43
CA GLY A 68 12.44 -11.35 -1.35
C GLY A 68 11.41 -12.29 -0.75
N ILE A 69 10.73 -13.10 -1.57
CA ILE A 69 9.86 -14.18 -1.07
C ILE A 69 10.69 -15.19 -0.28
N ALA A 70 11.83 -15.66 -0.79
CA ALA A 70 12.68 -16.63 -0.11
C ALA A 70 13.16 -16.11 1.26
N ILE A 71 13.67 -14.88 1.32
CA ILE A 71 14.06 -14.21 2.58
C ILE A 71 12.87 -14.08 3.51
N ALA A 72 11.69 -13.72 2.99
CA ALA A 72 10.49 -13.57 3.80
C ALA A 72 10.13 -14.89 4.51
N TYR A 73 10.13 -16.01 3.78
CA TYR A 73 9.87 -17.34 4.34
C TYR A 73 10.96 -17.79 5.31
N ALA A 74 12.24 -17.55 4.98
CA ALA A 74 13.36 -17.92 5.84
C ALA A 74 13.32 -17.20 7.20
N HIS A 75 12.92 -15.93 7.22
CA HIS A 75 12.95 -15.09 8.42
C HIS A 75 11.57 -14.79 9.04
N ASN A 76 10.50 -15.37 8.50
CA ASN A 76 9.12 -15.12 8.91
C ASN A 76 8.75 -13.62 8.92
N THR A 77 9.20 -12.87 7.90
CA THR A 77 9.04 -11.41 7.82
C THR A 77 7.94 -11.04 6.83
N SER A 78 6.76 -10.74 7.37
CA SER A 78 5.57 -10.39 6.60
C SER A 78 5.77 -9.14 5.72
N PHE A 79 6.44 -8.11 6.23
CA PHE A 79 6.69 -6.88 5.46
C PHE A 79 7.39 -7.13 4.12
N ILE A 80 8.47 -7.93 4.14
CA ILE A 80 9.23 -8.28 2.92
C ILE A 80 8.37 -9.07 1.94
N LEU A 81 7.57 -10.01 2.45
CA LEU A 81 6.63 -10.76 1.63
C LEU A 81 5.71 -9.79 0.88
N GLY A 82 5.11 -8.83 1.58
CA GLY A 82 4.20 -7.86 0.98
C GLY A 82 4.85 -7.04 -0.14
N VAL A 83 6.06 -6.52 0.09
CA VAL A 83 6.83 -5.81 -0.95
C VAL A 83 7.10 -6.74 -2.13
N SER A 84 7.55 -7.97 -1.88
CA SER A 84 7.94 -8.91 -2.93
C SER A 84 6.75 -9.31 -3.81
N LEU A 85 5.57 -9.47 -3.22
CA LEU A 85 4.33 -9.73 -3.96
C LEU A 85 3.95 -8.55 -4.86
N ILE A 86 4.09 -7.31 -4.39
CA ILE A 86 3.92 -6.10 -5.21
C ILE A 86 4.93 -6.09 -6.36
N THR A 87 6.19 -6.46 -6.11
CA THR A 87 7.22 -6.54 -7.14
C THR A 87 6.91 -7.59 -8.20
N ILE A 88 6.36 -8.76 -7.84
CA ILE A 88 5.88 -9.78 -8.79
C ILE A 88 4.76 -9.24 -9.68
N ILE A 89 3.80 -8.50 -9.09
CA ILE A 89 2.72 -7.86 -9.84
C ILE A 89 3.34 -6.91 -10.88
N PHE A 90 4.23 -6.00 -10.47
CA PHE A 90 4.89 -5.09 -11.42
C PHE A 90 5.69 -5.83 -12.50
N TRP A 91 6.39 -6.91 -12.12
CA TRP A 91 7.10 -7.75 -13.07
C TRP A 91 6.16 -8.33 -14.14
N TRP A 92 5.01 -8.88 -13.74
CA TRP A 92 4.02 -9.39 -14.69
C TRP A 92 3.61 -8.31 -15.69
N GLY A 93 3.36 -7.09 -15.22
CA GLY A 93 3.07 -5.94 -16.06
C GLY A 93 4.15 -5.67 -17.11
N PHE A 94 5.38 -5.45 -16.66
CA PHE A 94 6.48 -5.14 -17.57
C PHE A 94 6.81 -6.28 -18.52
N GLN A 95 6.77 -7.52 -18.03
CA GLN A 95 7.07 -8.71 -18.83
C GLN A 95 6.00 -8.96 -19.89
N SER A 96 4.73 -8.83 -19.54
CA SER A 96 3.63 -9.03 -20.47
C SER A 96 3.60 -7.95 -21.55
N ILE A 97 3.82 -6.67 -21.20
CA ILE A 97 3.99 -5.58 -22.18
C ILE A 97 5.17 -5.87 -23.12
N ALA A 98 6.29 -6.37 -22.60
CA ALA A 98 7.44 -6.74 -23.44
C ALA A 98 7.08 -7.86 -24.45
N TRP A 99 6.29 -8.85 -24.04
CA TRP A 99 5.79 -9.88 -24.96
C TRP A 99 4.84 -9.34 -26.02
N LEU A 100 4.03 -8.32 -25.70
CA LEU A 100 3.21 -7.63 -26.70
C LEU A 100 4.09 -6.88 -27.72
N ASN A 101 5.10 -6.15 -27.25
CA ASN A 101 5.95 -5.29 -28.10
C ASN A 101 6.87 -6.07 -29.05
N ILE A 102 7.26 -7.30 -28.73
CA ILE A 102 8.07 -8.12 -29.65
C ILE A 102 7.32 -8.36 -30.97
N PHE A 103 5.98 -8.46 -30.94
CA PHE A 103 5.18 -8.64 -32.15
C PHE A 103 5.05 -7.37 -33.00
N THR A 104 5.21 -6.18 -32.39
CA THR A 104 4.99 -4.91 -33.08
C THR A 104 6.15 -4.55 -33.99
N LEU A 105 7.36 -4.97 -33.64
CA LEU A 105 8.58 -4.73 -34.41
C LEU A 105 8.71 -5.62 -35.65
N VAL A 106 8.13 -6.83 -35.62
CA VAL A 106 8.23 -7.79 -36.75
C VAL A 106 7.37 -7.36 -37.94
N ASN A 107 6.32 -6.55 -37.73
CA ASN A 107 5.35 -6.17 -38.77
C ASN A 107 5.56 -4.77 -39.38
N GLN A 108 6.66 -4.06 -39.07
CA GLN A 108 6.87 -2.68 -39.55
C GLN A 108 7.15 -2.56 -41.06
N ASN A 109 7.43 -3.67 -41.77
CA ASN A 109 7.71 -3.65 -43.21
C ASN A 109 6.48 -3.81 -44.10
N GLY A 110 5.27 -3.92 -43.52
CA GLY A 110 4.01 -4.06 -44.27
C GLY A 110 3.14 -2.78 -44.20
N PRO A 111 2.51 -2.35 -45.30
CA PRO A 111 1.75 -1.09 -45.35
C PRO A 111 0.43 -1.07 -44.57
N TYR A 112 -0.03 -2.17 -43.98
CA TYR A 112 -1.33 -2.20 -43.28
C TYR A 112 -1.32 -3.13 -42.05
N ARG A 113 -1.75 -2.56 -40.92
CA ARG A 113 -2.02 -3.17 -39.59
C ARG A 113 -0.83 -3.77 -38.84
N THR A 114 -0.37 -3.01 -37.85
CA THR A 114 0.25 -3.57 -36.64
C THR A 114 -0.82 -4.34 -35.88
N ASP A 115 -0.90 -5.63 -36.13
CA ASP A 115 -1.70 -6.57 -35.36
C ASP A 115 -1.10 -6.71 -33.94
N TYR A 116 -1.56 -5.87 -33.01
CA TYR A 116 -1.20 -5.99 -31.60
C TYR A 116 -1.94 -7.19 -30.98
N ILE A 117 -1.27 -7.92 -30.09
CA ILE A 117 -1.94 -8.92 -29.26
C ILE A 117 -2.87 -8.20 -28.26
N THR A 118 -4.05 -8.77 -28.03
CA THR A 118 -5.05 -8.23 -27.11
C THR A 118 -4.47 -7.97 -25.71
N PRO A 119 -4.49 -6.71 -25.22
CA PRO A 119 -4.01 -6.41 -23.88
C PRO A 119 -4.90 -7.02 -22.77
N SER A 120 -6.08 -7.56 -23.10
CA SER A 120 -6.95 -8.30 -22.16
C SER A 120 -6.22 -9.43 -21.43
N ALA A 121 -5.28 -10.09 -22.12
CA ALA A 121 -4.44 -11.14 -21.55
C ALA A 121 -3.54 -10.65 -20.40
N ILE A 122 -3.09 -9.39 -20.45
CA ILE A 122 -2.31 -8.77 -19.38
C ILE A 122 -3.16 -8.66 -18.12
N ILE A 123 -4.38 -8.10 -18.23
CA ILE A 123 -5.27 -7.99 -17.07
C ILE A 123 -5.68 -9.36 -16.56
N CYS A 124 -6.01 -10.30 -17.44
CA CYS A 124 -6.41 -11.64 -17.01
C CYS A 124 -5.28 -12.30 -16.21
N GLY A 125 -4.02 -12.11 -16.61
CA GLY A 125 -2.87 -12.54 -15.82
C GLY A 125 -2.78 -11.88 -14.44
N TYR A 126 -3.04 -10.58 -14.33
CA TYR A 126 -3.15 -9.93 -13.02
C TYR A 126 -4.31 -10.46 -12.18
N GLY A 127 -5.46 -10.73 -12.80
CA GLY A 127 -6.61 -11.35 -12.16
C GLY A 127 -6.28 -12.74 -11.62
N PHE A 128 -5.61 -13.58 -12.41
CA PHE A 128 -5.15 -14.90 -11.97
C PHE A 128 -4.08 -14.82 -10.88
N LEU A 129 -3.18 -13.84 -10.90
CA LEU A 129 -2.25 -13.60 -9.79
C LEU A 129 -2.97 -13.20 -8.50
N ALA A 130 -4.00 -12.35 -8.60
CA ALA A 130 -4.81 -11.97 -7.45
C ALA A 130 -5.57 -13.17 -6.86
N VAL A 131 -6.17 -14.02 -7.71
CA VAL A 131 -6.80 -15.29 -7.28
C VAL A 131 -5.75 -16.24 -6.67
N LEU A 132 -4.55 -16.33 -7.25
CA LEU A 132 -3.48 -17.16 -6.71
C LEU A 132 -3.06 -16.70 -5.31
N PHE A 133 -2.88 -15.39 -5.12
CA PHE A 133 -2.56 -14.84 -3.80
C PHE A 133 -3.69 -15.08 -2.80
N TRP A 134 -4.94 -14.93 -3.21
CA TRP A 134 -6.09 -15.28 -2.36
C TRP A 134 -6.04 -16.74 -1.90
N LEU A 135 -5.84 -17.67 -2.84
CA LEU A 135 -5.77 -19.11 -2.56
C LEU A 135 -4.55 -19.49 -1.71
N LEU A 136 -3.38 -18.91 -1.98
CA LEU A 136 -2.19 -19.09 -1.15
C LEU A 136 -2.43 -18.59 0.29
N GLY A 137 -3.19 -17.51 0.44
CA GLY A 137 -3.59 -16.99 1.75
C GLY A 137 -4.42 -18.01 2.54
N LEU A 138 -5.40 -18.62 1.88
CA LEU A 138 -6.22 -19.70 2.46
C LEU A 138 -5.39 -20.95 2.76
N LEU A 139 -4.44 -21.31 1.89
CA LEU A 139 -3.53 -22.43 2.12
C LEU A 139 -2.69 -22.23 3.39
N HIS A 140 -2.11 -21.04 3.58
CA HIS A 140 -1.27 -20.74 4.74
C HIS A 140 -2.07 -20.68 6.05
N GLN A 141 -3.39 -20.52 5.98
CA GLN A 141 -4.24 -20.57 7.17
C GLN A 141 -4.22 -21.95 7.84
N TYR A 142 -3.97 -23.03 7.09
CA TYR A 142 -3.82 -24.39 7.63
C TYR A 142 -2.56 -24.59 8.46
N THR A 143 -1.53 -23.81 8.18
CA THR A 143 -0.23 -23.92 8.86
C THR A 143 -0.14 -22.88 9.96
N ASN A 144 -0.18 -23.31 11.22
CA ASN A 144 -0.10 -22.42 12.39
C ASN A 144 1.16 -21.52 12.38
N SER A 145 2.26 -21.96 11.75
CA SER A 145 3.51 -21.19 11.64
C SER A 145 3.41 -19.94 10.75
N PHE A 146 2.49 -19.92 9.79
CA PHE A 146 2.43 -18.91 8.73
C PHE A 146 1.17 -18.05 8.74
N LYS A 147 0.49 -17.92 9.89
CA LYS A 147 -0.73 -17.08 10.02
C LYS A 147 -0.55 -15.65 9.50
N LYS A 148 0.63 -15.04 9.72
CA LYS A 148 0.95 -13.69 9.21
C LYS A 148 1.03 -13.63 7.69
N PHE A 149 1.51 -14.69 7.05
CA PHE A 149 1.61 -14.76 5.60
C PHE A 149 0.25 -14.99 4.98
N SER A 150 -0.54 -15.87 5.59
CA SER A 150 -1.96 -16.07 5.23
C SER A 150 -2.67 -14.72 5.12
N THR A 151 -2.55 -13.88 6.15
CA THR A 151 -3.14 -12.53 6.15
C THR A 151 -2.69 -11.68 4.96
N LEU A 152 -1.40 -11.64 4.64
CA LEU A 152 -0.87 -10.80 3.57
C LEU A 152 -1.28 -11.29 2.18
N TYR A 153 -1.15 -12.59 1.93
CA TYR A 153 -1.58 -13.20 0.67
C TYR A 153 -3.08 -12.97 0.44
N THR A 154 -3.91 -13.22 1.46
CA THR A 154 -5.34 -12.92 1.42
C THR A 154 -5.60 -11.44 1.19
N PHE A 155 -4.86 -10.53 1.84
CA PHE A 155 -4.99 -9.09 1.65
C PHE A 155 -4.72 -8.68 0.20
N PHE A 156 -3.55 -9.03 -0.36
CA PHE A 156 -3.19 -8.66 -1.73
C PHE A 156 -4.09 -9.33 -2.77
N GLY A 157 -4.46 -10.59 -2.56
CA GLY A 157 -5.37 -11.29 -3.44
C GLY A 157 -6.77 -10.66 -3.45
N TYR A 158 -7.32 -10.39 -2.27
CA TYR A 158 -8.63 -9.74 -2.14
C TYR A 158 -8.62 -8.33 -2.72
N MET A 159 -7.62 -7.50 -2.38
CA MET A 159 -7.47 -6.14 -2.93
C MET A 159 -7.33 -6.15 -4.45
N GLY A 160 -6.59 -7.11 -5.01
CA GLY A 160 -6.46 -7.27 -6.46
C GLY A 160 -7.81 -7.60 -7.12
N ILE A 161 -8.48 -8.66 -6.67
CA ILE A 161 -9.78 -9.09 -7.22
C ILE A 161 -10.80 -7.95 -7.15
N LEU A 162 -10.89 -7.33 -5.98
CA LEU A 162 -11.85 -6.28 -5.70
C LEU A 162 -11.52 -4.98 -6.47
N GLY A 163 -10.23 -4.63 -6.57
CA GLY A 163 -9.76 -3.50 -7.36
C GLY A 163 -10.07 -3.65 -8.85
N PHE A 164 -9.80 -4.81 -9.45
CA PHE A 164 -10.11 -5.07 -10.86
C PHE A 164 -11.61 -5.07 -11.13
N THR A 165 -12.38 -5.82 -10.34
CA THR A 165 -13.84 -5.88 -10.52
C THR A 165 -14.48 -4.51 -10.36
N THR A 166 -14.01 -3.71 -9.41
CA THR A 166 -14.43 -2.32 -9.19
C THR A 166 -14.05 -1.41 -10.35
N PHE A 167 -12.81 -1.49 -10.82
CA PHE A 167 -12.36 -0.70 -11.97
C PHE A 167 -13.26 -0.97 -13.20
N PHE A 168 -13.60 -2.24 -13.44
CA PHE A 168 -14.51 -2.66 -14.51
C PHE A 168 -15.98 -2.27 -14.32
N THR A 169 -16.40 -1.83 -13.14
CA THR A 169 -17.73 -1.20 -12.97
C THR A 169 -17.79 0.23 -13.53
N SER A 170 -16.63 0.87 -13.73
CA SER A 170 -16.56 2.25 -14.17
C SER A 170 -16.59 2.38 -15.69
N LYS A 171 -17.06 3.52 -16.20
CA LYS A 171 -17.00 3.82 -17.64
C LYS A 171 -15.57 3.71 -18.18
N ALA A 172 -14.58 4.23 -17.46
CA ALA A 172 -13.17 4.11 -17.84
C ALA A 172 -12.72 2.65 -17.93
N GLY A 173 -13.14 1.80 -17.01
CA GLY A 173 -12.81 0.37 -17.03
C GLY A 173 -13.50 -0.41 -18.15
N LEU A 174 -14.75 -0.07 -18.49
CA LEU A 174 -15.44 -0.68 -19.63
C LEU A 174 -14.83 -0.25 -20.97
N ASN A 175 -14.51 1.04 -21.11
CA ASN A 175 -13.75 1.53 -22.26
C ASN A 175 -12.42 0.79 -22.39
N PHE A 176 -11.72 0.62 -21.26
CA PHE A 176 -10.48 -0.13 -21.24
C PHE A 176 -10.67 -1.59 -21.64
N ILE A 177 -11.74 -2.28 -21.20
CA ILE A 177 -12.04 -3.65 -21.67
C ILE A 177 -12.25 -3.68 -23.19
N GLU A 178 -13.00 -2.73 -23.75
CA GLU A 178 -13.24 -2.65 -25.19
C GLU A 178 -11.93 -2.47 -25.97
N ASP A 179 -11.11 -1.50 -25.57
CA ASP A 179 -9.78 -1.26 -26.13
C ASP A 179 -8.91 -2.53 -26.03
N MET A 180 -9.05 -3.27 -24.93
CA MET A 180 -8.28 -4.48 -24.66
C MET A 180 -8.69 -5.72 -25.43
N THR A 181 -9.92 -5.79 -25.89
CA THR A 181 -10.41 -6.87 -26.76
C THR A 181 -10.08 -6.63 -28.23
N SER A 182 -9.61 -5.44 -28.59
CA SER A 182 -9.12 -5.16 -29.94
C SER A 182 -7.77 -5.86 -30.20
N GLY A 183 -7.61 -6.41 -31.40
CA GLY A 183 -6.38 -7.05 -31.84
C GLY A 183 -6.39 -8.58 -31.90
N LEU A 184 -5.21 -9.17 -32.12
CA LEU A 184 -5.05 -10.61 -32.28
C LEU A 184 -5.21 -11.36 -30.96
N PRO A 185 -5.73 -12.59 -30.98
CA PRO A 185 -5.87 -13.40 -29.78
C PRO A 185 -4.51 -13.65 -29.12
N PHE A 186 -4.51 -13.69 -27.79
CA PHE A 186 -3.31 -13.90 -26.97
C PHE A 186 -2.52 -15.18 -27.29
N THR A 187 -3.19 -16.17 -27.88
CA THR A 187 -2.59 -17.43 -28.35
C THR A 187 -1.54 -17.24 -29.44
N LYS A 188 -1.48 -16.06 -30.08
CA LYS A 188 -0.42 -15.72 -31.04
C LYS A 188 0.94 -15.50 -30.37
N SER A 189 0.99 -15.06 -29.11
CA SER A 189 2.22 -15.11 -28.30
C SER A 189 2.24 -16.38 -27.48
N TRP A 190 3.05 -17.35 -27.91
CA TRP A 190 3.18 -18.62 -27.19
C TRP A 190 3.69 -18.40 -25.75
N GLN A 191 4.56 -17.41 -25.50
CA GLN A 191 5.05 -17.11 -24.16
C GLN A 191 3.93 -16.63 -23.24
N LEU A 192 3.13 -15.66 -23.70
CA LEU A 192 2.02 -15.11 -22.94
C LEU A 192 0.94 -16.18 -22.70
N ALA A 193 0.59 -16.93 -23.74
CA ALA A 193 -0.39 -18.00 -23.66
C ALA A 193 0.03 -19.08 -22.66
N LEU A 194 1.27 -19.58 -22.77
CA LEU A 194 1.81 -20.60 -21.86
C LEU A 194 1.78 -20.13 -20.40
N MET A 195 2.17 -18.88 -20.14
CA MET A 195 2.16 -18.34 -18.78
C MET A 195 0.76 -18.22 -18.20
N ILE A 196 -0.21 -17.76 -18.99
CA ILE A 196 -1.61 -17.70 -18.57
C ILE A 196 -2.16 -19.09 -18.30
N TYR A 197 -1.88 -20.07 -19.17
CA TYR A 197 -2.33 -21.45 -18.95
C TYR A 197 -1.71 -22.04 -17.67
N MET A 198 -0.43 -21.79 -17.39
CA MET A 198 0.19 -22.21 -16.13
C MET A 198 -0.50 -21.56 -14.92
N LEU A 199 -0.80 -20.26 -14.97
CA LEU A 199 -1.53 -19.57 -13.91
C LEU A 199 -2.95 -20.13 -13.74
N PHE A 200 -3.68 -20.37 -14.83
CA PHE A 200 -5.01 -20.96 -14.81
C PHE A 200 -4.99 -22.36 -14.15
N ILE A 201 -4.13 -23.26 -14.64
CA ILE A 201 -4.01 -24.63 -14.13
C ILE A 201 -3.58 -24.63 -12.66
N SER A 202 -2.62 -23.79 -12.28
CA SER A 202 -2.15 -23.69 -10.89
C SER A 202 -3.27 -23.28 -9.92
N ASN A 203 -4.08 -22.28 -10.29
CA ASN A 203 -5.25 -21.87 -9.52
C ASN A 203 -6.29 -22.99 -9.40
N LEU A 204 -6.60 -23.68 -10.51
CA LEU A 204 -7.56 -24.79 -10.52
C LEU A 204 -7.12 -25.95 -9.60
N LEU A 205 -5.84 -26.34 -9.70
CA LEU A 205 -5.27 -27.38 -8.85
C LEU A 205 -5.29 -26.99 -7.37
N LEU A 206 -5.01 -25.71 -7.06
CA LEU A 206 -5.01 -25.22 -5.69
C LEU A 206 -6.44 -25.12 -5.11
N ILE A 207 -7.43 -24.70 -5.91
CA ILE A 207 -8.85 -24.74 -5.53
C ILE A 207 -9.26 -26.18 -5.22
N LEU A 208 -8.93 -27.12 -6.10
CA LEU A 208 -9.25 -28.54 -5.92
C LEU A 208 -8.57 -29.11 -4.66
N TYR A 209 -7.28 -28.83 -4.47
CA TYR A 209 -6.54 -29.25 -3.29
C TYR A 209 -7.16 -28.73 -2.00
N LEU A 210 -7.46 -27.42 -1.94
CA LEU A 210 -8.11 -26.82 -0.79
C LEU A 210 -9.49 -27.45 -0.56
N TYR A 211 -10.31 -27.61 -1.60
CA TYR A 211 -11.61 -28.24 -1.44
C TYR A 211 -11.52 -29.68 -0.88
N LEU A 212 -10.64 -30.51 -1.43
CA LEU A 212 -10.43 -31.90 -0.98
C LEU A 212 -9.93 -31.99 0.46
N LYS A 213 -9.08 -31.05 0.88
CA LYS A 213 -8.59 -30.97 2.27
C LYS A 213 -9.60 -30.35 3.24
N LYS A 214 -10.84 -30.06 2.80
CA LYS A 214 -11.82 -29.25 3.56
C LYS A 214 -11.25 -27.90 3.98
N GLY A 215 -10.35 -27.42 3.12
CA GLY A 215 -9.60 -26.17 3.07
C GLY A 215 -10.47 -24.93 3.19
N ILE A 216 -11.56 -25.00 2.46
CA ILE A 216 -12.49 -23.92 2.18
C ILE A 216 -13.90 -24.47 2.38
N ASP A 217 -14.76 -23.67 2.99
CA ASP A 217 -16.18 -24.00 3.04
C ASP A 217 -16.83 -23.80 1.67
N LYS A 218 -18.04 -24.35 1.50
CA LYS A 218 -18.78 -24.28 0.22
C LYS A 218 -18.97 -22.83 -0.25
N LEU A 219 -19.16 -21.92 0.70
CA LEU A 219 -19.38 -20.51 0.41
C LEU A 219 -18.07 -19.88 -0.11
N THR A 220 -16.93 -20.03 0.58
CA THR A 220 -15.62 -19.56 0.08
C THR A 220 -15.25 -20.12 -1.29
N LEU A 221 -15.61 -21.39 -1.57
CA LEU A 221 -15.41 -21.98 -2.89
C LEU A 221 -16.17 -21.20 -3.98
N ILE A 222 -17.47 -20.93 -3.78
CA ILE A 222 -18.29 -20.17 -4.74
C ILE A 222 -17.68 -18.78 -4.97
N PHE A 223 -17.30 -18.08 -3.90
CA PHE A 223 -16.71 -16.75 -3.98
C PHE A 223 -15.34 -16.72 -4.64
N THR A 224 -14.62 -17.83 -4.65
CA THR A 224 -13.34 -17.95 -5.36
C THR A 224 -13.55 -18.33 -6.82
N LEU A 225 -14.56 -19.16 -7.11
CA LEU A 225 -14.91 -19.56 -8.47
C LEU A 225 -15.48 -18.41 -9.30
N ILE A 226 -16.29 -17.50 -8.72
CA ILE A 226 -16.85 -16.34 -9.44
C ILE A 226 -15.78 -15.46 -10.10
N PRO A 227 -14.78 -14.89 -9.37
CA PRO A 227 -13.74 -14.08 -9.99
C PRO A 227 -12.85 -14.91 -10.92
N TYR A 228 -12.58 -16.17 -10.58
CA TYR A 228 -11.80 -17.07 -11.41
C TYR A 228 -12.46 -17.32 -12.78
N THR A 229 -13.76 -17.64 -12.80
CA THR A 229 -14.52 -17.83 -14.05
C THR A 229 -14.63 -16.52 -14.81
N LEU A 230 -14.85 -15.39 -14.12
CA LEU A 230 -14.90 -14.08 -14.75
C LEU A 230 -13.60 -13.76 -15.52
N PHE A 231 -12.43 -13.88 -14.89
CA PHE A 231 -11.15 -13.64 -15.58
C PHE A 231 -10.89 -14.66 -16.70
N SER A 232 -11.41 -15.88 -16.57
CA SER A 232 -11.33 -16.91 -17.62
C SER A 232 -12.27 -16.64 -18.79
N ILE A 233 -13.40 -15.97 -18.58
CA ILE A 233 -14.29 -15.54 -19.67
C ILE A 233 -13.67 -14.32 -20.36
N LEU A 234 -13.13 -13.37 -19.60
CA LEU A 234 -12.53 -12.14 -20.14
C LEU A 234 -11.39 -12.43 -21.12
N ILE A 235 -10.59 -13.47 -20.87
CA ILE A 235 -9.49 -13.82 -21.77
C ILE A 235 -9.95 -14.44 -23.09
N LEU A 236 -11.13 -15.06 -23.10
CA LEU A 236 -11.73 -15.72 -24.26
C LEU A 236 -12.72 -14.82 -24.99
N LEU A 237 -12.90 -13.58 -24.54
CA LEU A 237 -13.78 -12.64 -25.23
C LEU A 237 -13.26 -12.40 -26.66
N PRO A 238 -14.09 -12.66 -27.68
CA PRO A 238 -13.74 -12.31 -29.06
C PRO A 238 -13.64 -10.80 -29.21
N GLU A 239 -12.90 -10.35 -30.24
CA GLU A 239 -12.86 -8.94 -30.64
C GLU A 239 -14.29 -8.49 -30.99
N GLN A 240 -14.87 -7.61 -30.18
CA GLN A 240 -16.18 -7.05 -30.43
C GLN A 240 -16.27 -5.62 -29.90
N THR A 241 -16.91 -4.72 -30.64
CA THR A 241 -17.31 -3.37 -30.19
C THR A 241 -18.52 -3.47 -29.26
N LEU A 242 -18.36 -4.20 -28.16
CA LEU A 242 -19.45 -4.68 -27.33
C LEU A 242 -19.96 -3.67 -26.32
N PHE A 243 -19.24 -2.58 -26.02
CA PHE A 243 -19.55 -1.80 -24.81
C PHE A 243 -20.04 -0.39 -25.11
N LEU A 244 -19.48 0.27 -26.13
CA LEU A 244 -19.76 1.68 -26.39
C LEU A 244 -20.39 1.88 -27.76
N LYS A 245 -21.43 2.73 -27.78
CA LYS A 245 -21.91 3.34 -29.00
C LYS A 245 -21.21 4.68 -29.15
N VAL A 246 -20.26 4.76 -30.07
CA VAL A 246 -19.58 6.02 -30.40
C VAL A 246 -20.56 6.90 -31.17
N SER A 247 -21.15 7.88 -30.49
CA SER A 247 -21.82 9.02 -31.11
C SER A 247 -20.90 10.24 -30.98
N TYR A 248 -20.82 11.08 -32.03
CA TYR A 248 -19.81 12.14 -32.23
C TYR A 248 -19.55 13.09 -31.04
N SER A 249 -20.44 13.18 -30.07
CA SER A 249 -20.27 14.02 -28.86
C SER A 249 -20.48 13.28 -27.54
N ASN A 250 -20.97 12.03 -27.56
CA ASN A 250 -21.31 11.30 -26.35
C ASN A 250 -21.05 9.80 -26.53
N VAL A 251 -20.10 9.29 -25.75
CA VAL A 251 -19.86 7.86 -25.60
C VAL A 251 -20.90 7.31 -24.62
N ASN A 252 -21.95 6.69 -25.14
CA ASN A 252 -22.98 6.02 -24.33
C ASN A 252 -22.73 4.51 -24.32
N LEU A 253 -23.00 3.87 -23.18
CA LEU A 253 -22.97 2.41 -23.09
C LEU A 253 -24.10 1.82 -23.94
N ASN A 254 -23.80 0.78 -24.71
CA ASN A 254 -24.84 -0.03 -25.37
C ASN A 254 -25.44 -1.03 -24.35
N SER A 255 -26.40 -1.86 -24.78
CA SER A 255 -27.07 -2.83 -23.89
C SER A 255 -26.12 -3.86 -23.28
N ALA A 256 -25.12 -4.33 -24.04
CA ALA A 256 -24.11 -5.26 -23.54
C ALA A 256 -23.17 -4.58 -22.54
N GLY A 257 -22.76 -3.34 -22.78
CA GLY A 257 -21.97 -2.56 -21.83
C GLY A 257 -22.69 -2.33 -20.50
N VAL A 258 -24.00 -2.05 -20.55
CA VAL A 258 -24.84 -1.96 -19.34
C VAL A 258 -24.90 -3.31 -18.62
N PHE A 259 -25.10 -4.42 -19.35
CA PHE A 259 -25.13 -5.77 -18.77
C PHE A 259 -23.83 -6.10 -18.01
N TRP A 260 -22.67 -5.87 -18.64
CA TRP A 260 -21.38 -6.12 -18.01
C TRP A 260 -21.14 -5.23 -16.79
N ALA A 261 -21.49 -3.94 -16.89
CA ALA A 261 -21.40 -3.02 -15.74
C ALA A 261 -22.23 -3.53 -14.55
N VAL A 262 -23.46 -4.00 -14.80
CA VAL A 262 -24.34 -4.57 -13.77
C VAL A 262 -23.74 -5.85 -13.20
N LEU A 263 -23.22 -6.75 -14.05
CA LEU A 263 -22.57 -8.00 -13.62
C LEU A 263 -21.38 -7.71 -12.69
N PHE A 264 -20.48 -6.80 -13.06
CA PHE A 264 -19.34 -6.41 -12.23
C PHE A 264 -19.80 -5.81 -10.90
N ASN A 265 -20.84 -4.95 -10.90
CA ASN A 265 -21.38 -4.38 -9.67
C ASN A 265 -21.96 -5.46 -8.75
N ILE A 266 -22.69 -6.44 -9.29
CA ILE A 266 -23.19 -7.59 -8.51
C ILE A 266 -22.03 -8.37 -7.89
N ILE A 267 -20.97 -8.63 -8.65
CA ILE A 267 -19.79 -9.34 -8.15
C ILE A 267 -19.09 -8.56 -7.03
N VAL A 268 -18.94 -7.23 -7.18
CA VAL A 268 -18.37 -6.37 -6.12
C VAL A 268 -19.24 -6.42 -4.86
N ILE A 269 -20.57 -6.30 -4.99
CA ILE A 269 -21.50 -6.38 -3.85
C ILE A 269 -21.39 -7.75 -3.17
N LEU A 270 -21.35 -8.83 -3.95
CA LEU A 270 -21.19 -10.19 -3.43
C LEU A 270 -19.85 -10.31 -2.67
N LEU A 271 -18.73 -9.88 -3.25
CA LEU A 271 -17.40 -9.93 -2.61
C LEU A 271 -17.33 -9.10 -1.32
N LEU A 272 -18.03 -7.96 -1.28
CA LEU A 272 -18.16 -7.15 -0.08
C LEU A 272 -19.02 -7.87 0.97
N ALA A 273 -20.18 -8.39 0.58
CA ALA A 273 -21.04 -9.17 1.47
C ALA A 273 -20.29 -10.37 2.07
N TYR A 274 -19.52 -11.09 1.27
CA TYR A 274 -18.65 -12.18 1.73
C TYR A 274 -17.69 -11.72 2.84
N SER A 275 -17.02 -10.57 2.68
CA SER A 275 -16.11 -10.03 3.70
C SER A 275 -16.80 -9.73 5.04
N PHE A 276 -18.09 -9.36 4.99
CA PHE A 276 -18.93 -9.16 6.18
C PHE A 276 -19.38 -10.48 6.82
N PHE A 277 -19.82 -11.46 6.01
CA PHE A 277 -20.46 -12.69 6.51
C PHE A 277 -19.48 -13.78 6.97
N VAL A 278 -18.33 -13.93 6.31
CA VAL A 278 -17.30 -14.94 6.65
C VAL A 278 -16.65 -14.64 8.02
N ASN A 279 -16.91 -13.44 8.54
CA ASN A 279 -16.35 -12.88 9.76
C ASN A 279 -16.98 -13.35 11.07
N ARG A 280 -17.84 -14.39 11.05
CA ARG A 280 -18.29 -15.02 12.30
C ARG A 280 -17.22 -15.91 12.95
N SER A 281 -16.13 -16.23 12.25
CA SER A 281 -15.00 -16.94 12.85
C SER A 281 -14.07 -15.98 13.60
N LYS A 282 -13.60 -16.36 14.80
CA LYS A 282 -12.74 -15.55 15.69
C LYS A 282 -11.44 -15.04 15.04
N GLU A 283 -11.06 -15.54 13.87
CA GLU A 283 -9.83 -15.18 13.16
C GLU A 283 -10.04 -14.13 12.04
N GLY A 284 -11.28 -13.72 11.75
CA GLY A 284 -11.62 -12.84 10.62
C GLY A 284 -11.39 -11.33 10.80
N PHE A 285 -10.82 -10.88 11.92
CA PHE A 285 -10.71 -9.45 12.27
C PHE A 285 -10.13 -8.57 11.15
N ILE A 286 -9.14 -9.09 10.41
CA ILE A 286 -8.45 -8.34 9.36
C ILE A 286 -9.33 -8.20 8.12
N LEU A 287 -9.96 -9.29 7.65
CA LEU A 287 -10.93 -9.26 6.55
C LEU A 287 -12.08 -8.28 6.82
N LYS A 288 -12.47 -8.12 8.09
CA LYS A 288 -13.53 -7.17 8.50
C LYS A 288 -13.11 -5.73 8.20
N ASN A 289 -11.90 -5.39 8.64
CA ASN A 289 -11.35 -4.05 8.49
C ASN A 289 -11.06 -3.76 7.01
N LEU A 290 -10.69 -4.76 6.22
CA LEU A 290 -10.50 -4.62 4.78
C LEU A 290 -11.79 -4.31 4.04
N GLY A 291 -12.91 -4.96 4.40
CA GLY A 291 -14.22 -4.61 3.85
C GLY A 291 -14.59 -3.14 4.11
N TYR A 292 -14.32 -2.64 5.33
CA TYR A 292 -14.55 -1.23 5.67
C TYR A 292 -13.60 -0.27 4.96
N ILE A 293 -12.29 -0.57 4.95
CA ILE A 293 -11.29 0.26 4.26
C ILE A 293 -11.63 0.32 2.77
N PHE A 294 -12.08 -0.78 2.17
CA PHE A 294 -12.44 -0.75 0.76
C PHE A 294 -13.74 -0.02 0.49
N LEU A 295 -14.79 -0.23 1.27
CA LEU A 295 -16.02 0.57 1.18
C LEU A 295 -15.70 2.07 1.27
N PHE A 296 -14.77 2.42 2.15
CA PHE A 296 -14.22 3.76 2.30
C PHE A 296 -13.51 4.22 1.02
N THR A 297 -12.53 3.47 0.52
CA THR A 297 -11.75 3.84 -0.68
C THR A 297 -12.64 3.91 -1.92
N PHE A 298 -13.60 2.99 -2.08
CA PHE A 298 -14.56 2.98 -3.18
C PHE A 298 -15.48 4.19 -3.15
N SER A 299 -16.04 4.51 -1.98
CA SER A 299 -16.87 5.71 -1.79
C SER A 299 -16.06 6.98 -2.06
N PHE A 300 -14.78 7.00 -1.64
CA PHE A 300 -13.86 8.10 -1.87
C PHE A 300 -13.47 8.28 -3.35
N ILE A 301 -13.21 7.19 -4.08
CA ILE A 301 -12.92 7.25 -5.52
C ILE A 301 -14.15 7.72 -6.29
N LYS A 302 -15.36 7.25 -5.94
CA LYS A 302 -16.60 7.75 -6.53
C LYS A 302 -16.85 9.22 -6.22
N PHE A 303 -16.43 9.68 -5.04
CA PHE A 303 -16.44 11.10 -4.68
C PHE A 303 -15.51 11.93 -5.56
N ILE A 304 -14.25 11.53 -5.74
CA ILE A 304 -13.28 12.24 -6.59
C ILE A 304 -13.76 12.30 -8.04
N ASN A 305 -14.33 11.20 -8.54
CA ASN A 305 -14.76 11.10 -9.94
C ASN A 305 -16.15 11.72 -10.20
N ALA A 306 -16.84 12.24 -9.19
CA ALA A 306 -18.08 12.97 -9.40
C ALA A 306 -17.76 14.34 -10.05
N PRO A 307 -18.26 14.65 -11.26
CA PRO A 307 -17.98 15.92 -11.90
C PRO A 307 -18.52 17.06 -11.01
N LEU A 308 -17.59 17.90 -10.54
CA LEU A 308 -17.84 19.09 -9.72
C LEU A 308 -18.60 20.20 -10.46
N SER A 309 -18.83 20.03 -11.77
CA SER A 309 -19.43 21.05 -12.64
C SER A 309 -20.95 21.18 -12.52
N ASN A 310 -21.65 20.21 -11.92
CA ASN A 310 -23.11 20.21 -11.85
C ASN A 310 -23.51 20.38 -10.38
N GLY A 311 -23.97 21.57 -9.96
CA GLY A 311 -24.23 21.97 -8.57
C GLY A 311 -25.08 21.03 -7.69
N PHE A 312 -25.66 19.97 -8.26
CA PHE A 312 -26.29 18.85 -7.56
C PHE A 312 -25.28 17.86 -6.92
N THR A 313 -23.99 17.90 -7.30
CA THR A 313 -22.90 17.04 -6.74
C THR A 313 -22.20 17.66 -5.51
N ALA A 314 -22.56 18.89 -5.12
CA ALA A 314 -22.17 19.44 -3.81
C ALA A 314 -22.80 18.64 -2.65
N GLY A 315 -23.99 18.06 -2.86
CA GLY A 315 -24.64 17.19 -1.87
C GLY A 315 -23.96 15.83 -1.71
N THR A 316 -23.52 15.21 -2.81
CA THR A 316 -22.80 13.92 -2.77
C THR A 316 -21.39 14.07 -2.18
N SER A 317 -20.78 15.24 -2.36
CA SER A 317 -19.51 15.57 -1.71
C SER A 317 -19.63 15.78 -0.21
N LEU A 318 -20.68 16.47 0.23
CA LEU A 318 -20.98 16.65 1.66
C LEU A 318 -21.36 15.32 2.33
N ILE A 319 -22.13 14.46 1.65
CA ILE A 319 -22.47 13.11 2.15
C ILE A 319 -21.22 12.21 2.25
N ALA A 320 -20.27 12.30 1.32
CA ALA A 320 -19.00 11.57 1.37
C ALA A 320 -18.08 12.05 2.50
N VAL A 321 -18.02 13.36 2.74
CA VAL A 321 -17.29 13.94 3.88
C VAL A 321 -17.98 13.61 5.20
N LEU A 322 -19.31 13.61 5.26
CA LEU A 322 -20.06 13.18 6.43
C LEU A 322 -19.93 11.68 6.66
N THR A 323 -19.88 10.84 5.62
CA THR A 323 -19.58 9.40 5.78
C THR A 323 -18.13 9.19 6.18
N PHE A 324 -17.16 9.97 5.68
CA PHE A 324 -15.79 9.98 6.18
C PHE A 324 -15.76 10.33 7.67
N LEU A 325 -16.43 11.40 8.09
CA LEU A 325 -16.47 11.87 9.46
C LEU A 325 -17.19 10.87 10.39
N ILE A 326 -18.36 10.36 9.98
CA ILE A 326 -19.14 9.36 10.72
C ILE A 326 -18.38 8.04 10.81
N LEU A 327 -17.67 7.60 9.78
CA LEU A 327 -16.91 6.35 9.78
C LEU A 327 -15.64 6.49 10.61
N THR A 328 -14.98 7.65 10.59
CA THR A 328 -13.84 7.94 11.46
C THR A 328 -14.29 8.04 12.93
N ILE A 329 -15.40 8.73 13.22
CA ILE A 329 -16.00 8.83 14.56
C ILE A 329 -16.51 7.47 15.03
N SER A 330 -17.13 6.66 14.16
CA SER A 330 -17.61 5.31 14.49
C SER A 330 -16.46 4.35 14.74
N LEU A 331 -15.35 4.48 14.01
CA LEU A 331 -14.11 3.74 14.29
C LEU A 331 -13.54 4.18 15.64
N ILE A 332 -13.41 5.48 15.90
CA ILE A 332 -12.97 6.02 17.19
C ILE A 332 -13.85 5.49 18.34
N TYR A 333 -15.17 5.63 18.25
CA TYR A 333 -16.14 5.22 19.29
C TYR A 333 -16.23 3.70 19.49
N TYR A 334 -16.14 2.91 18.41
CA TYR A 334 -16.10 1.45 18.49
C TYR A 334 -14.81 0.94 19.14
N PHE A 335 -13.69 1.65 18.94
CA PHE A 335 -12.38 1.25 19.49
C PHE A 335 -12.11 1.78 20.90
N ASP A 336 -12.67 2.93 21.27
CA ASP A 336 -12.60 3.50 22.62
C ASP A 336 -13.26 2.58 23.66
N ASN A 337 -14.34 1.88 23.27
CA ASN A 337 -15.10 1.02 24.18
C ASN A 337 -14.51 -0.39 24.43
N LYS A 338 -13.37 -0.80 23.82
CA LYS A 338 -12.91 -2.21 23.95
C LYS A 338 -11.41 -2.50 24.06
N LEU A 339 -10.48 -1.56 23.87
CA LEU A 339 -9.04 -1.89 23.84
C LEU A 339 -8.14 -0.82 24.46
N GLN A 340 -7.14 -1.29 25.24
CA GLN A 340 -6.13 -0.50 25.96
C GLN A 340 -5.50 0.64 25.13
N THR A 341 -5.55 1.84 25.70
CA THR A 341 -5.17 3.16 25.18
C THR A 341 -3.76 3.27 24.55
N GLN A 342 -2.78 2.48 24.97
CA GLN A 342 -1.38 2.60 24.51
C GLN A 342 -1.16 2.24 23.03
N LYS A 343 -1.87 1.25 22.48
CA LYS A 343 -1.69 0.84 21.07
C LYS A 343 -2.25 1.85 20.08
N TRP A 344 -3.23 2.64 20.51
CA TRP A 344 -3.86 3.67 19.68
C TRP A 344 -3.09 4.97 19.68
N GLN A 345 -2.50 5.36 20.81
CA GLN A 345 -1.51 6.44 20.85
C GLN A 345 -0.40 6.15 19.83
N ALA A 346 0.16 4.93 19.82
CA ALA A 346 1.14 4.52 18.81
C ALA A 346 0.69 4.75 17.36
N LEU A 347 -0.56 4.39 17.06
CA LEU A 347 -1.10 4.38 15.70
C LEU A 347 -1.48 5.80 15.24
N LEU A 348 -2.03 6.62 16.14
CA LEU A 348 -2.28 8.05 15.92
C LEU A 348 -0.97 8.83 15.80
N THR A 349 0.01 8.56 16.66
CA THR A 349 1.37 9.09 16.55
C THR A 349 1.97 8.68 15.21
N PHE A 350 1.89 7.40 14.82
CA PHE A 350 2.42 6.96 13.52
C PHE A 350 1.69 7.63 12.33
N ALA A 351 0.35 7.71 12.37
CA ALA A 351 -0.46 8.29 11.31
C ALA A 351 -0.30 9.81 11.17
N GLY A 352 0.06 10.54 12.24
CA GLY A 352 0.41 11.96 12.16
C GLY A 352 1.89 12.19 11.84
N PHE A 353 2.80 11.52 12.56
CA PHE A 353 4.23 11.75 12.48
C PHE A 353 4.82 11.32 11.13
N LEU A 354 4.33 10.23 10.54
CA LEU A 354 4.85 9.74 9.27
C LEU A 354 4.55 10.72 8.11
N PRO A 355 3.31 11.20 7.89
CA PRO A 355 3.06 12.23 6.88
C PRO A 355 3.84 13.52 7.10
N ALA A 356 3.96 14.01 8.33
CA ALA A 356 4.67 15.25 8.60
C ALA A 356 6.18 15.13 8.33
N THR A 357 6.79 14.01 8.72
CA THR A 357 8.20 13.73 8.39
C THR A 357 8.43 13.55 6.89
N LEU A 358 7.53 12.83 6.19
CA LEU A 358 7.59 12.70 4.73
C LEU A 358 7.42 14.05 4.01
N PHE A 359 6.54 14.91 4.50
CA PHE A 359 6.29 16.24 3.94
C PHE A 359 7.49 17.16 4.15
N SER A 360 8.05 17.21 5.36
CA SER A 360 9.28 17.98 5.61
C SER A 360 10.46 17.44 4.84
N PHE A 361 10.53 16.12 4.65
CA PHE A 361 11.51 15.55 3.76
C PHE A 361 11.31 16.04 2.32
N PHE A 362 10.09 15.98 1.79
CA PHE A 362 9.78 16.45 0.44
C PHE A 362 10.24 17.90 0.25
N ILE A 363 9.88 18.79 1.16
CA ILE A 363 10.30 20.21 1.14
C ILE A 363 11.80 20.39 1.42
N SER A 364 12.48 19.44 2.06
CA SER A 364 13.93 19.51 2.25
C SER A 364 14.74 19.22 0.97
N SER A 365 14.10 18.65 -0.06
CA SER A 365 14.74 18.32 -1.34
C SER A 365 14.60 19.47 -2.34
N GLU A 366 15.59 19.65 -3.21
CA GLU A 366 15.52 20.68 -4.25
C GLU A 366 14.32 20.45 -5.19
N GLN A 367 14.07 19.20 -5.58
CA GLN A 367 12.92 18.85 -6.43
C GLN A 367 11.58 19.13 -5.76
N GLY A 368 11.44 18.86 -4.46
CA GLY A 368 10.23 19.17 -3.72
C GLY A 368 9.99 20.67 -3.58
N LEU A 369 11.05 21.46 -3.31
CA LEU A 369 10.96 22.93 -3.33
C LEU A 369 10.57 23.47 -4.71
N ARG A 370 11.16 22.92 -5.79
CA ARG A 370 10.79 23.27 -7.16
C ARG A 370 9.33 22.95 -7.46
N SER A 371 8.87 21.78 -7.05
CA SER A 371 7.49 21.33 -7.25
C SER A 371 6.50 22.19 -6.45
N PHE A 372 6.86 22.56 -5.22
CA PHE A 372 6.07 23.44 -4.35
C PHE A 372 6.04 24.89 -4.86
N SER A 373 7.09 25.34 -5.55
CA SER A 373 7.20 26.70 -6.07
C SER A 373 6.51 26.94 -7.43
N ARG A 374 6.21 25.88 -8.20
CA ARG A 374 5.57 26.00 -9.51
C ARG A 374 4.13 26.47 -9.34
N LYS A 375 3.88 27.76 -9.65
CA LYS A 375 2.54 28.35 -9.81
C LYS A 375 1.72 27.53 -10.82
N GLN A 376 0.87 26.62 -10.38
CA GLN A 376 -0.24 26.15 -11.19
C GLN A 376 -1.43 27.09 -11.00
N VAL A 377 -1.82 27.71 -12.12
CA VAL A 377 -2.71 28.88 -12.23
C VAL A 377 -4.21 28.54 -12.13
N VAL A 378 -4.62 27.31 -11.81
CA VAL A 378 -6.00 26.87 -12.13
C VAL A 378 -6.96 26.75 -10.93
N LEU A 379 -6.56 27.14 -9.72
CA LEU A 379 -7.51 27.40 -8.62
C LEU A 379 -6.86 28.32 -7.59
N ASN A 380 -7.67 29.05 -6.81
CA ASN A 380 -7.21 29.78 -5.61
C ASN A 380 -6.62 28.76 -4.62
N TYR A 381 -5.36 28.39 -4.83
CA TYR A 381 -4.58 27.47 -4.02
C TYR A 381 -4.56 27.93 -2.56
N GLU A 382 -4.63 29.24 -2.34
CA GLU A 382 -4.80 29.88 -1.04
C GLU A 382 -6.12 29.50 -0.36
N LEU A 383 -7.25 29.46 -1.08
CA LEU A 383 -8.55 29.07 -0.53
C LEU A 383 -8.58 27.59 -0.18
N PHE A 384 -7.98 26.73 -1.01
CA PHE A 384 -7.86 25.30 -0.74
C PHE A 384 -6.99 25.03 0.49
N ASN A 385 -5.83 25.69 0.59
CA ASN A 385 -4.95 25.61 1.75
C ASN A 385 -5.61 26.18 3.01
N LEU A 386 -6.39 27.25 2.90
CA LEU A 386 -7.16 27.83 4.01
C LEU A 386 -8.25 26.86 4.50
N ILE A 387 -8.97 26.19 3.59
CA ILE A 387 -9.98 25.18 3.95
C ILE A 387 -9.33 23.98 4.62
N LEU A 388 -8.19 23.51 4.10
CA LEU A 388 -7.39 22.44 4.71
C LEU A 388 -6.87 22.84 6.10
N LEU A 389 -6.40 24.07 6.25
CA LEU A 389 -5.98 24.66 7.52
C LEU A 389 -7.16 24.71 8.52
N CYS A 390 -8.34 25.17 8.11
CA CYS A 390 -9.52 25.25 8.96
C CYS A 390 -10.01 23.87 9.40
N LEU A 391 -10.14 22.91 8.48
CA LEU A 391 -10.51 21.54 8.80
C LEU A 391 -9.48 20.87 9.72
N PHE A 392 -8.20 21.18 9.51
CA PHE A 392 -7.12 20.71 10.35
C PHE A 392 -7.18 21.30 11.76
N ILE A 393 -7.39 22.62 11.92
CA ILE A 393 -7.57 23.29 13.22
C ILE A 393 -8.79 22.73 13.96
N ILE A 394 -9.88 22.42 13.27
CA ILE A 394 -11.06 21.81 13.89
C ILE A 394 -10.74 20.40 14.41
N LEU A 395 -10.04 19.58 13.62
CA LEU A 395 -9.55 18.27 14.05
C LEU A 395 -8.61 18.40 15.27
N LEU A 396 -7.78 19.43 15.28
CA LEU A 396 -6.83 19.79 16.34
C LEU A 396 -7.51 20.09 17.66
N VAL A 397 -8.52 20.98 17.62
CA VAL A 397 -9.31 21.38 18.79
C VAL A 397 -10.07 20.17 19.32
N PHE A 398 -10.60 19.32 18.44
CA PHE A 398 -11.30 18.11 18.83
C PHE A 398 -10.38 17.08 19.51
N ILE A 399 -9.16 16.86 18.97
CA ILE A 399 -8.15 15.99 19.58
C ILE A 399 -7.68 16.57 20.93
N LEU A 400 -7.38 17.87 21.00
CA LEU A 400 -7.00 18.55 22.24
C LEU A 400 -8.10 18.47 23.29
N TYR A 401 -9.37 18.64 22.90
CA TYR A 401 -10.53 18.52 23.80
C TYR A 401 -10.66 17.11 24.38
N ILE A 402 -10.50 16.07 23.54
CA ILE A 402 -10.52 14.67 24.00
C ILE A 402 -9.33 14.39 24.95
N TYR A 403 -8.16 14.97 24.69
CA TYR A 403 -6.93 14.69 25.43
C TYR A 403 -6.79 15.48 26.75
N LEU A 404 -7.25 16.74 26.77
CA LEU A 404 -7.25 17.61 27.96
C LEU A 404 -8.14 17.07 29.08
N LYS A 405 -9.06 16.15 28.76
CA LYS A 405 -9.96 15.54 29.73
C LYS A 405 -9.24 14.63 30.73
N ASP A 406 -8.09 14.03 30.40
CA ASP A 406 -7.55 12.93 31.24
C ASP A 406 -6.05 12.95 31.62
N LYS A 407 -5.13 13.75 31.03
CA LYS A 407 -3.75 13.96 31.57
C LYS A 407 -2.92 14.98 30.79
N LEU A 408 -2.49 16.06 31.46
CA LEU A 408 -1.70 17.15 30.86
C LEU A 408 -0.25 16.76 30.49
N THR A 409 0.33 15.75 31.16
CA THR A 409 1.74 15.35 30.98
C THR A 409 2.02 14.56 29.70
N ASP A 410 0.98 14.11 29.00
CA ASP A 410 1.07 13.38 27.73
C ASP A 410 0.90 14.30 26.51
N LEU A 411 0.81 15.62 26.73
CA LEU A 411 0.39 16.61 25.71
C LEU A 411 1.56 17.24 24.96
N LEU A 412 2.77 17.18 25.49
CA LEU A 412 3.95 17.78 24.88
C LEU A 412 4.36 17.16 23.50
N PRO A 413 4.12 15.87 23.13
CA PRO A 413 4.50 15.36 21.81
C PRO A 413 3.51 15.80 20.75
N LEU A 414 2.24 15.90 21.14
CA LEU A 414 1.22 16.60 20.38
C LEU A 414 1.67 18.04 20.19
N LEU A 415 2.10 18.75 21.25
CA LEU A 415 2.53 20.15 21.17
C LEU A 415 3.76 20.36 20.27
N LEU A 416 4.78 19.49 20.35
CA LEU A 416 5.93 19.54 19.43
C LEU A 416 5.53 19.25 17.97
N TYR A 417 4.65 18.27 17.76
CA TYR A 417 4.09 17.98 16.44
C TYR A 417 3.26 19.16 15.90
N LEU A 418 2.51 19.82 16.77
CA LEU A 418 1.72 21.00 16.47
C LEU A 418 2.62 22.18 16.12
N CYS A 419 3.66 22.45 16.91
CA CYS A 419 4.66 23.47 16.60
C CYS A 419 5.34 23.18 15.25
N PHE A 420 5.64 21.92 14.96
CA PHE A 420 6.23 21.53 13.69
C PHE A 420 5.29 21.74 12.50
N LEU A 421 4.01 21.40 12.64
CA LEU A 421 3.02 21.63 11.60
C LEU A 421 2.72 23.12 11.41
N VAL A 422 2.62 23.89 12.49
CA VAL A 422 2.49 25.36 12.43
C VAL A 422 3.72 25.95 11.75
N PHE A 423 4.92 25.47 12.07
CA PHE A 423 6.16 25.86 11.40
C PHE A 423 6.14 25.54 9.90
N LEU A 424 5.62 24.37 9.48
CA LEU A 424 5.44 24.02 8.08
C LEU A 424 4.41 24.91 7.37
N LEU A 425 3.32 25.27 8.04
CA LEU A 425 2.29 26.17 7.52
C LEU A 425 2.78 27.62 7.40
N LEU A 426 3.65 28.05 8.32
CA LEU A 426 4.30 29.36 8.29
C LEU A 426 5.51 29.40 7.34
N SER A 427 5.89 28.27 6.74
CA SER A 427 6.96 28.26 5.75
C SER A 427 6.56 29.12 4.54
N PRO A 428 7.46 29.97 4.05
CA PRO A 428 7.12 30.92 2.98
C PRO A 428 6.62 30.18 1.74
N GLN A 429 5.41 30.51 1.25
CA GLN A 429 4.84 29.87 0.05
C GLN A 429 5.11 30.71 -1.21
N GLY A 430 5.50 30.02 -2.29
CA GLY A 430 5.65 30.58 -3.65
C GLY A 430 6.90 31.46 -3.84
N GLY A 431 7.57 31.34 -5.01
CA GLY A 431 8.60 32.26 -5.56
C GLY A 431 9.83 32.65 -4.73
N LEU A 432 9.82 32.46 -3.41
CA LEU A 432 10.79 32.93 -2.43
C LEU A 432 11.94 31.95 -2.24
N PHE A 433 11.80 30.71 -2.72
CA PHE A 433 12.84 29.70 -2.66
C PHE A 433 13.72 29.68 -3.91
N LEU A 434 13.17 30.08 -5.05
CA LEU A 434 13.86 30.00 -6.34
C LEU A 434 14.06 31.40 -6.92
N ASN A 435 15.25 31.65 -7.43
CA ASN A 435 15.50 32.77 -8.33
C ASN A 435 14.79 32.55 -9.67
N ARG A 436 14.74 33.59 -10.51
CA ARG A 436 14.16 33.51 -11.87
C ARG A 436 14.78 32.42 -12.75
N SER A 437 16.02 32.03 -12.47
CA SER A 437 16.75 30.92 -13.12
C SER A 437 16.26 29.52 -12.70
N GLY A 438 15.39 29.42 -11.70
CA GLY A 438 14.99 28.14 -11.10
C GLY A 438 16.03 27.54 -10.14
N SER A 439 17.12 28.25 -9.83
CA SER A 439 18.08 27.87 -8.80
C SER A 439 17.64 28.36 -7.41
N LEU A 440 18.01 27.65 -6.35
CA LEU A 440 17.74 28.08 -4.98
C LEU A 440 18.40 29.44 -4.70
N ASN A 441 17.65 30.38 -4.11
CA ASN A 441 18.19 31.65 -3.63
C ASN A 441 18.73 31.49 -2.19
N PRO A 442 19.48 32.46 -1.63
CA PRO A 442 20.05 32.32 -0.29
C PRO A 442 19.01 32.03 0.81
N THR A 443 17.82 32.61 0.70
CA THR A 443 16.70 32.32 1.61
C THR A 443 16.22 30.87 1.48
N GLY A 444 16.12 30.34 0.28
CA GLY A 444 15.76 28.94 0.05
C GLY A 444 16.79 27.95 0.53
N ILE A 445 18.08 28.28 0.40
CA ILE A 445 19.17 27.48 1.00
C ILE A 445 19.03 27.46 2.53
N LEU A 446 18.81 28.62 3.15
CA LEU A 446 18.62 28.73 4.61
C LEU A 446 17.44 27.87 5.06
N TRP A 447 16.28 27.98 4.41
CA TRP A 447 15.11 27.18 4.75
C TRP A 447 15.34 25.68 4.53
N ALA A 448 16.01 25.28 3.46
CA ALA A 448 16.39 23.88 3.25
C ALA A 448 17.28 23.35 4.39
N ILE A 449 18.25 24.14 4.88
CA ILE A 449 19.08 23.77 6.03
C ILE A 449 18.20 23.60 7.28
N VAL A 450 17.32 24.56 7.57
CA VAL A 450 16.43 24.50 8.74
C VAL A 450 15.52 23.26 8.68
N PHE A 451 14.90 22.96 7.52
CA PHE A 451 14.07 21.77 7.36
C PHE A 451 14.86 20.48 7.57
N ASN A 452 16.09 20.39 7.08
CA ASN A 452 16.93 19.21 7.30
C ASN A 452 17.29 19.03 8.78
N ILE A 453 17.62 20.10 9.50
CA ILE A 453 17.89 20.07 10.94
C ILE A 453 16.66 19.60 11.70
N ILE A 454 15.48 20.15 11.40
CA ILE A 454 14.26 19.77 12.09
C ILE A 454 13.88 18.33 11.77
N ALA A 455 13.96 17.92 10.51
CA ALA A 455 13.69 16.55 10.08
C ALA A 455 14.60 15.54 10.80
N PHE A 456 15.83 15.94 11.18
CA PHE A 456 16.76 15.11 11.94
C PHE A 456 16.53 15.14 13.45
N ILE A 457 16.31 16.32 14.04
CA ILE A 457 16.07 16.48 15.49
C ILE A 457 14.77 15.80 15.91
N PHE A 458 13.73 15.90 15.08
CA PHE A 458 12.39 15.41 15.44
C PHE A 458 12.32 13.89 15.72
N PRO A 459 12.90 13.00 14.87
CA PRO A 459 13.07 11.60 15.19
C PRO A 459 13.87 11.34 16.48
N ILE A 460 14.95 12.09 16.71
CA ILE A 460 15.78 11.95 17.92
C ILE A 460 14.97 12.29 19.17
N LEU A 461 14.24 13.40 19.16
CA LEU A 461 13.35 13.78 20.26
C LEU A 461 12.30 12.70 20.51
N THR A 462 11.75 12.09 19.46
CA THR A 462 10.80 10.97 19.58
C THR A 462 11.43 9.76 20.28
N ILE A 463 12.71 9.44 20.00
CA ILE A 463 13.45 8.37 20.69
C ILE A 463 13.68 8.74 22.16
N LEU A 464 14.23 9.93 22.43
CA LEU A 464 14.50 10.43 23.78
C LEU A 464 13.22 10.46 24.64
N TRP A 465 12.09 10.77 24.02
CA TRP A 465 10.78 10.65 24.64
C TRP A 465 10.48 9.23 25.08
N GLY A 466 10.61 8.28 24.15
CA GLY A 466 10.39 6.88 24.45
C GLY A 466 11.23 6.39 25.63
N PHE A 467 12.45 6.91 25.77
CA PHE A 467 13.28 6.68 26.95
C PHE A 467 12.69 7.27 28.23
N ARG A 468 12.40 8.57 28.23
CA ARG A 468 11.87 9.28 29.42
C ARG A 468 10.61 8.63 29.98
N TYR A 469 9.75 8.11 29.11
CA TYR A 469 8.46 7.52 29.50
C TYR A 469 8.45 5.99 29.49
N LYS A 470 9.61 5.33 29.33
CA LYS A 470 9.74 3.87 29.20
C LYS A 470 8.78 3.26 28.16
N ALA A 471 8.47 4.03 27.11
CA ALA A 471 7.49 3.67 26.10
C ALA A 471 8.20 3.22 24.83
N THR A 472 8.34 1.89 24.69
CA THR A 472 9.03 1.22 23.57
C THR A 472 8.48 1.62 22.19
N VAL A 473 7.20 2.00 22.14
CA VAL A 473 6.54 2.49 20.93
C VAL A 473 7.26 3.71 20.35
N TYR A 474 7.50 4.76 21.15
CA TYR A 474 8.13 5.98 20.65
C TYR A 474 9.59 5.75 20.24
N ILE A 475 10.31 4.88 20.96
CA ILE A 475 11.66 4.44 20.57
C ILE A 475 11.61 3.80 19.17
N ASN A 476 10.66 2.88 18.94
CA ASN A 476 10.51 2.24 17.65
C ASN A 476 10.11 3.24 16.55
N ILE A 477 9.15 4.14 16.80
CA ILE A 477 8.73 5.17 15.84
C ILE A 477 9.91 6.08 15.48
N GLY A 478 10.59 6.65 16.48
CA GLY A 478 11.74 7.53 16.24
C GLY A 478 12.87 6.82 15.49
N THR A 479 13.12 5.54 15.79
CA THR A 479 14.11 4.73 15.05
C THR A 479 13.68 4.54 13.59
N ILE A 480 12.40 4.23 13.33
CA ILE A 480 11.84 4.12 11.97
C ILE A 480 11.98 5.45 11.23
N LEU A 481 11.72 6.58 11.89
CA LEU A 481 11.83 7.91 11.30
C LEU A 481 13.28 8.28 10.96
N ILE A 482 14.25 8.02 11.85
CA ILE A 482 15.69 8.19 11.54
C ILE A 482 16.05 7.35 10.33
N PHE A 483 15.64 6.10 10.34
CA PHE A 483 15.94 5.19 9.26
C PHE A 483 15.35 5.65 7.92
N LEU A 484 14.10 6.11 7.93
CA LEU A 484 13.42 6.65 6.77
C LEU A 484 14.11 7.94 6.29
N LEU A 485 14.56 8.81 7.19
CA LEU A 485 15.34 9.98 6.83
C LEU A 485 16.65 9.60 6.13
N ILE A 486 17.40 8.64 6.69
CA ILE A 486 18.64 8.12 6.09
C ILE A 486 18.33 7.53 4.70
N PHE A 487 17.27 6.72 4.60
CA PHE A 487 16.84 6.10 3.35
C PHE A 487 16.56 7.15 2.28
N ILE A 488 15.76 8.18 2.57
CA ILE A 488 15.42 9.13 1.50
C ILE A 488 16.60 10.04 1.15
N LYS A 489 17.47 10.41 2.12
CA LYS A 489 18.73 11.12 1.80
C LYS A 489 19.67 10.29 0.97
N TYR A 490 19.72 8.98 1.21
CA TYR A 490 20.42 8.08 0.33
C TYR A 490 19.87 8.15 -1.10
N PHE A 491 18.55 8.16 -1.28
CA PHE A 491 17.95 8.24 -2.63
C PHE A 491 18.15 9.60 -3.32
N ASP A 492 18.21 10.68 -2.55
CA ASP A 492 18.54 12.01 -3.08
C ASP A 492 19.95 12.03 -3.68
N TRP A 493 20.91 11.40 -2.99
CA TRP A 493 22.26 11.17 -3.53
C TRP A 493 22.28 10.12 -4.64
N PHE A 494 21.43 9.10 -4.55
CA PHE A 494 21.34 8.02 -5.53
C PHE A 494 21.10 8.55 -6.94
N PHE A 495 20.12 9.44 -7.12
CA PHE A 495 19.83 9.96 -8.46
C PHE A 495 20.96 10.81 -9.04
N THR A 496 21.79 11.39 -8.17
CA THR A 496 22.95 12.20 -8.59
C THR A 496 24.16 11.33 -8.94
N PHE A 497 24.30 10.16 -8.31
CA PHE A 497 25.45 9.26 -8.47
C PHE A 497 25.11 7.95 -9.20
N MET A 498 23.93 7.85 -9.81
CA MET A 498 23.40 6.62 -10.44
C MET A 498 24.38 6.01 -11.46
N ASP A 499 25.22 6.84 -12.08
CA ASP A 499 26.21 6.45 -13.08
C ASP A 499 27.46 5.78 -12.47
N LYS A 500 27.53 5.59 -11.14
CA LYS A 500 28.68 5.01 -10.42
C LYS A 500 28.25 3.80 -9.59
N GLY A 501 28.13 2.62 -10.21
CA GLY A 501 27.65 1.37 -9.61
C GLY A 501 28.37 0.95 -8.31
N ILE A 502 29.69 1.12 -8.25
CA ILE A 502 30.51 0.73 -7.08
C ILE A 502 30.14 1.52 -5.81
N PHE A 503 29.80 2.81 -5.94
CA PHE A 503 29.43 3.63 -4.80
C PHE A 503 28.15 3.11 -4.12
N PHE A 504 27.23 2.53 -4.89
CA PHE A 504 26.00 1.94 -4.37
C PHE A 504 26.22 0.69 -3.56
N ILE A 505 27.10 -0.19 -4.03
CA ILE A 505 27.44 -1.42 -3.30
C ILE A 505 28.04 -1.07 -1.94
N ILE A 506 29.00 -0.13 -1.93
CA ILE A 506 29.66 0.32 -0.70
C ILE A 506 28.64 0.98 0.24
N ALA A 507 27.81 1.89 -0.26
CA ALA A 507 26.83 2.61 0.56
C ALA A 507 25.70 1.68 1.07
N GLY A 508 25.31 0.67 0.30
CA GLY A 508 24.38 -0.39 0.72
C GLY A 508 24.95 -1.25 1.85
N ILE A 509 26.22 -1.65 1.74
CA ILE A 509 26.96 -2.36 2.81
C ILE A 509 27.06 -1.49 4.06
N LEU A 510 27.41 -0.21 3.90
CA LEU A 510 27.47 0.74 5.01
C LEU A 510 26.12 0.83 5.74
N LEU A 511 25.02 1.00 4.99
CA LEU A 511 23.67 1.06 5.56
C LEU A 511 23.26 -0.23 6.28
N PHE A 512 23.68 -1.38 5.74
CA PHE A 512 23.44 -2.66 6.40
C PHE A 512 24.18 -2.75 7.74
N ILE A 513 25.46 -2.34 7.80
CA ILE A 513 26.27 -2.32 9.02
C ILE A 513 25.68 -1.35 10.04
N LEU A 514 25.42 -0.10 9.64
CA LEU A 514 24.83 0.95 10.48
C LEU A 514 23.49 0.48 11.05
N GLY A 515 22.74 -0.19 10.21
CA GLY A 515 21.50 -0.81 10.57
C GLY A 515 21.57 -1.88 11.64
N ALA A 516 22.46 -2.85 11.45
CA ALA A 516 22.73 -3.90 12.41
C ALA A 516 23.18 -3.33 13.76
N VAL A 517 24.00 -2.28 13.74
CA VAL A 517 24.44 -1.55 14.95
C VAL A 517 23.25 -0.89 15.65
N LEU A 518 22.37 -0.19 14.91
CA LEU A 518 21.17 0.43 15.47
C LEU A 518 20.22 -0.59 16.11
N GLU A 519 20.01 -1.76 15.49
CA GLU A 519 19.19 -2.83 16.09
C GLU A 519 19.82 -3.39 17.36
N LYS A 520 21.14 -3.61 17.36
CA LYS A 520 21.86 -4.12 18.53
C LYS A 520 21.75 -3.13 19.70
N SER A 521 21.93 -1.84 19.43
CA SER A 521 21.74 -0.76 20.40
C SER A 521 20.31 -0.73 20.93
N ARG A 522 19.30 -0.75 20.04
CA ARG A 522 17.88 -0.80 20.44
C ARG A 522 17.57 -1.98 21.35
N ARG A 523 18.07 -3.19 21.02
CA ARG A 523 17.84 -4.40 21.83
C ARG A 523 18.44 -4.28 23.23
N LYS A 524 19.69 -3.80 23.31
CA LYS A 524 20.36 -3.54 24.59
C LYS A 524 19.54 -2.55 25.44
N PHE A 525 19.07 -1.47 24.82
CA PHE A 525 18.26 -0.48 25.52
C PHE A 525 16.91 -1.02 26.00
N ILE A 526 16.21 -1.80 25.18
CA ILE A 526 14.94 -2.41 25.59
C ILE A 526 15.15 -3.40 26.73
N SER A 527 16.24 -4.18 26.72
CA SER A 527 16.55 -5.08 27.84
C SER A 527 16.82 -4.30 29.13
N ASP A 528 17.55 -3.19 29.05
CA ASP A 528 17.86 -2.36 30.22
C ASP A 528 16.59 -1.76 30.83
N ILE A 529 15.66 -1.26 29.99
CA ILE A 529 14.36 -0.74 30.46
C ILE A 529 13.51 -1.85 31.09
N SER A 530 13.55 -3.07 30.55
CA SER A 530 12.78 -4.20 31.10
C SER A 530 13.34 -4.76 32.40
N ALA A 531 14.60 -4.48 32.72
CA ALA A 531 15.25 -4.92 33.95
C ALA A 531 14.97 -3.99 35.15
N THR A 532 14.52 -2.76 34.90
CA THR A 532 14.17 -1.74 35.91
C THR A 532 12.66 -1.57 36.08
#